data_AF-A0A3D5DKE2-F1
#
_entry.id   AF-A0A3D5DKE2-F1
#
_cell.length_a   1.000
_cell.length_b   1.000
_cell.length_c   1.000
_cell.angle_alpha   90.00
_cell.angle_beta   90.00
_cell.angle_gamma   90.00
#
_symmetry.space_group_name_H-M   'P 1'
#
loop_
_entity.id
_entity.type
_entity.pdbx_description
1 polymer ?
#
loop_
_entity_poly.entity_id
_entity_poly.type
_entity_poly.pdbx_seq_one_letter_code
_entity_poly.pdbx_strand_id
1 'polypeptide(L)'
;MYKISRELIEQRWGDAEATADALGVLLLTWNQAAYRYGAFDYTRLQIFLEANATILDEYRAMRLEDIAILDTLRLSQLFNALLDALVTASGRRSPVGAGKALHLLAPRMCPLWDNKIARQYGCALYGAPGSAAKYGRFTQRIKEVLT
;
A
#
# COMPACT_ATOMS: atom_id res chain seq x y z
N MET A 1 -15.65 -8.25 -2.14
CA MET A 1 -14.90 -6.99 -2.18
C MET A 1 -13.41 -7.22 -2.44
N TYR A 2 -12.62 -7.81 -1.53
CA TYR A 2 -11.17 -7.99 -1.75
C TYR A 2 -10.81 -8.77 -3.03
N LYS A 3 -11.41 -9.95 -3.25
CA LYS A 3 -11.20 -10.76 -4.47
C LYS A 3 -11.54 -9.98 -5.75
N ILE A 4 -12.67 -9.28 -5.77
CA ILE A 4 -13.12 -8.48 -6.92
C ILE A 4 -12.14 -7.33 -7.20
N SER A 5 -11.72 -6.57 -6.20
CA SER A 5 -10.75 -5.49 -6.41
C SER A 5 -9.39 -6.01 -6.89
N ARG A 6 -8.96 -7.18 -6.39
CA ARG A 6 -7.76 -7.85 -6.89
C ARG A 6 -7.89 -8.28 -8.34
N GLU A 7 -9.03 -8.84 -8.74
CA GLU A 7 -9.33 -9.20 -10.14
C GLU A 7 -9.36 -7.96 -11.04
N LEU A 8 -9.99 -6.86 -10.61
CA LEU A 8 -10.02 -5.60 -11.36
C LEU A 8 -8.61 -5.02 -11.54
N ILE A 9 -7.79 -4.99 -10.47
CA ILE A 9 -6.40 -4.51 -10.56
C ILE A 9 -5.58 -5.40 -11.49
N GLU A 10 -5.79 -6.73 -11.48
CA GLU A 10 -5.11 -7.65 -12.41
C GLU A 10 -5.50 -7.36 -13.86
N GLN A 11 -6.79 -7.21 -14.14
CA GLN A 11 -7.31 -6.97 -15.50
C GLN A 11 -6.90 -5.59 -16.06
N ARG A 12 -6.64 -4.63 -15.18
CA ARG A 12 -6.30 -3.24 -15.53
C ARG A 12 -4.84 -2.91 -15.31
N TRP A 13 -4.00 -3.90 -15.01
CA TRP A 13 -2.58 -3.67 -14.80
C TRP A 13 -1.93 -3.07 -16.06
N GLY A 14 -1.09 -2.06 -15.88
CA GLY A 14 -0.51 -1.27 -16.98
C GLY A 14 -1.36 -0.06 -17.42
N ASP A 15 -2.61 0.03 -16.98
CA ASP A 15 -3.46 1.21 -17.12
C ASP A 15 -3.54 1.91 -15.75
N ALA A 16 -2.81 3.02 -15.59
CA ALA A 16 -2.68 3.72 -14.33
C ALA A 16 -4.01 4.34 -13.86
N GLU A 17 -4.81 4.88 -14.77
CA GLU A 17 -6.11 5.47 -14.46
C GLU A 17 -7.07 4.38 -13.99
N ALA A 18 -7.23 3.30 -14.77
CA ALA A 18 -8.12 2.21 -14.41
C ALA A 18 -7.66 1.46 -13.14
N THR A 19 -6.36 1.37 -12.90
CA THR A 19 -5.80 0.81 -11.65
C THR A 19 -6.10 1.71 -10.45
N ALA A 20 -6.01 3.04 -10.60
CA ALA A 20 -6.36 3.99 -9.56
C ALA A 20 -7.85 3.88 -9.17
N ASP A 21 -8.74 3.76 -10.16
CA ASP A 21 -10.16 3.53 -9.96
C ASP A 21 -10.43 2.21 -9.20
N ALA A 22 -9.79 1.12 -9.62
CA ALA A 22 -9.92 -0.18 -8.97
C ALA A 22 -9.43 -0.18 -7.51
N LEU A 23 -8.34 0.55 -7.22
CA LEU A 23 -7.87 0.79 -5.86
C LEU A 23 -8.89 1.58 -5.04
N GLY A 24 -9.49 2.62 -5.63
CA GLY A 24 -10.55 3.43 -5.02
C GLY A 24 -11.70 2.61 -4.44
N VAL A 25 -12.21 1.64 -5.21
CA VAL A 25 -13.33 0.76 -4.79
C VAL A 25 -13.05 0.10 -3.43
N LEU A 26 -11.83 -0.42 -3.22
CA LEU A 26 -11.50 -1.10 -1.97
C LEU A 26 -10.98 -0.16 -0.89
N LEU A 27 -10.20 0.86 -1.23
CA LEU A 27 -9.63 1.75 -0.22
C LEU A 27 -10.72 2.59 0.47
N LEU A 28 -11.70 3.09 -0.29
CA LEU A 28 -12.79 3.89 0.26
C LEU A 28 -13.73 3.06 1.15
N THR A 29 -13.87 1.76 0.87
CA THR A 29 -14.70 0.84 1.67
C THR A 29 -13.92 0.23 2.85
N TRP A 30 -12.71 -0.24 2.62
CA TRP A 30 -11.90 -0.97 3.60
C TRP A 30 -11.16 -0.05 4.57
N ASN A 31 -10.98 1.22 4.22
CA ASN A 31 -10.39 2.25 5.07
C ASN A 31 -11.35 3.45 5.24
N GLN A 32 -12.65 3.16 5.30
CA GLN A 32 -13.74 4.16 5.36
C GLN A 32 -13.53 5.21 6.44
N ALA A 33 -13.08 4.83 7.64
CA ALA A 33 -12.85 5.80 8.73
C ALA A 33 -11.84 6.91 8.38
N ALA A 34 -10.89 6.63 7.48
CA ALA A 34 -9.95 7.63 6.99
C ALA A 34 -10.55 8.51 5.89
N TYR A 35 -11.42 7.93 5.05
CA TYR A 35 -11.99 8.59 3.87
C TYR A 35 -13.44 9.08 4.06
N ARG A 36 -13.98 8.99 5.29
CA ARG A 36 -15.38 9.34 5.62
C ARG A 36 -15.78 10.77 5.28
N TYR A 37 -14.82 11.68 5.16
CA TYR A 37 -15.04 13.09 4.86
C TYR A 37 -14.43 13.52 3.51
N GLY A 38 -14.05 12.56 2.67
CA GLY A 38 -13.48 12.84 1.37
C GLY A 38 -12.59 11.70 0.89
N ALA A 39 -12.71 11.40 -0.40
CA ALA A 39 -11.76 10.54 -1.10
C ALA A 39 -10.37 11.21 -1.19
N PHE A 40 -9.38 10.41 -1.55
CA PHE A 40 -8.10 10.92 -2.01
C PHE A 40 -8.20 11.39 -3.46
N ASP A 41 -7.18 12.12 -3.90
CA ASP A 41 -7.05 12.64 -5.26
C ASP A 41 -6.65 11.50 -6.23
N TYR A 42 -7.56 11.11 -7.11
CA TYR A 42 -7.32 10.04 -8.08
C TYR A 42 -6.23 10.40 -9.10
N THR A 43 -6.11 11.68 -9.49
CA THR A 43 -5.06 12.14 -10.40
C THR A 43 -3.68 11.98 -9.76
N ARG A 44 -3.55 12.28 -8.46
CA ARG A 44 -2.29 12.02 -7.73
C ARG A 44 -1.95 10.55 -7.64
N LEU A 45 -2.96 9.69 -7.44
CA LEU A 45 -2.75 8.24 -7.42
C LEU A 45 -2.31 7.72 -8.80
N GLN A 46 -2.92 8.21 -9.89
CA GLN A 46 -2.49 7.89 -11.25
C GLN A 46 -1.04 8.30 -11.49
N ILE A 47 -0.67 9.55 -11.19
CA ILE A 47 0.72 10.04 -11.32
C ILE A 47 1.68 9.17 -10.51
N PHE A 48 1.30 8.74 -9.31
CA PHE A 48 2.10 7.80 -8.52
C PHE A 48 2.29 6.47 -9.24
N LEU A 49 1.22 5.88 -9.79
CA LEU A 49 1.29 4.60 -10.49
C LEU A 49 2.19 4.67 -11.72
N GLU A 50 2.07 5.73 -12.52
CA GLU A 50 2.92 5.98 -13.69
C GLU A 50 4.38 6.16 -13.30
N ALA A 51 4.67 7.02 -12.31
CA ALA A 51 6.03 7.30 -11.86
C ALA A 51 6.73 6.10 -11.22
N ASN A 52 5.96 5.11 -10.74
CA ASN A 52 6.47 3.94 -10.03
C ASN A 52 6.18 2.62 -10.78
N ALA A 53 5.79 2.65 -12.05
CA ALA A 53 5.38 1.46 -12.80
C ALA A 53 6.43 0.34 -12.74
N THR A 54 7.70 0.67 -13.01
CA THR A 54 8.80 -0.32 -13.00
C THR A 54 9.00 -0.99 -11.65
N ILE A 55 9.02 -0.22 -10.55
CA ILE A 55 9.18 -0.81 -9.21
C ILE A 55 7.93 -1.61 -8.80
N LEU A 56 6.74 -1.18 -9.22
CA LEU A 56 5.50 -1.90 -8.95
C LEU A 56 5.46 -3.24 -9.71
N ASP A 57 5.92 -3.28 -10.95
CA ASP A 57 6.06 -4.52 -11.73
C ASP A 57 7.03 -5.49 -11.04
N GLU A 58 8.21 -5.00 -10.64
CA GLU A 58 9.18 -5.79 -9.89
C GLU A 58 8.58 -6.36 -8.61
N TYR A 59 7.96 -5.52 -7.78
CA TYR A 59 7.37 -5.95 -6.50
C TYR A 59 6.20 -6.90 -6.70
N ARG A 60 5.41 -6.74 -7.77
CA ARG A 60 4.30 -7.62 -8.08
C ARG A 60 4.77 -9.02 -8.49
N ALA A 61 5.91 -9.12 -9.20
CA ALA A 61 6.52 -10.38 -9.58
C ALA A 61 7.24 -11.10 -8.42
N MET A 62 7.65 -10.35 -7.39
CA MET A 62 8.34 -10.89 -6.22
C MET A 62 7.41 -11.60 -5.23
N ARG A 63 8.01 -12.51 -4.44
CA ARG A 63 7.41 -13.12 -3.26
C ARG A 63 8.28 -12.82 -2.06
N LEU A 64 7.69 -12.38 -0.97
CA LEU A 64 8.40 -11.99 0.23
C LEU A 64 9.27 -13.13 0.81
N GLU A 65 8.79 -14.36 0.71
CA GLU A 65 9.49 -15.58 1.17
C GLU A 65 10.79 -15.85 0.40
N ASP A 66 10.83 -15.52 -0.90
CA ASP A 66 11.97 -15.79 -1.79
C ASP A 66 13.07 -14.71 -1.72
N ILE A 67 12.80 -13.60 -1.03
CA ILE A 67 13.75 -12.48 -0.93
C ILE A 67 14.81 -12.81 0.11
N ALA A 68 16.08 -12.86 -0.27
CA ALA A 68 17.17 -13.07 0.67
C ALA A 68 17.33 -11.89 1.64
N ILE A 69 17.40 -10.67 1.11
CA ILE A 69 17.57 -9.43 1.89
C ILE A 69 16.49 -8.43 1.43
N LEU A 70 15.62 -8.03 2.35
CA LEU A 70 14.58 -7.05 2.06
C LEU A 70 15.16 -5.63 2.06
N ASP A 71 15.06 -4.94 0.93
CA ASP A 71 15.37 -3.51 0.83
C ASP A 71 14.26 -2.67 1.48
N THR A 72 14.38 -2.47 2.79
CA THR A 72 13.42 -1.66 3.56
C THR A 72 13.48 -0.16 3.24
N LEU A 73 14.59 0.33 2.67
CA LEU A 73 14.72 1.74 2.27
C LEU A 73 13.87 2.01 1.03
N ARG A 74 14.03 1.20 -0.01
CA ARG A 74 13.24 1.30 -1.25
C ARG A 74 11.76 1.10 -0.98
N LEU A 75 11.40 0.14 -0.12
CA LEU A 75 10.02 -0.07 0.32
C LEU A 75 9.46 1.16 1.07
N SER A 76 10.27 1.79 1.93
CA SER A 76 9.86 2.98 2.67
C SER A 76 9.66 4.20 1.77
N GLN A 77 10.48 4.36 0.73
CA GLN A 77 10.32 5.42 -0.27
C GLN A 77 9.02 5.26 -1.05
N LEU A 78 8.74 4.05 -1.56
CA LEU A 78 7.50 3.75 -2.26
C LEU A 78 6.28 3.95 -1.35
N PHE A 79 6.37 3.53 -0.09
CA PHE A 79 5.32 3.76 0.90
C PHE A 79 5.04 5.25 1.11
N ASN A 80 6.07 6.08 1.29
CA ASN A 80 5.89 7.52 1.48
C ASN A 80 5.29 8.20 0.24
N ALA A 81 5.75 7.83 -0.95
CA ALA A 81 5.19 8.35 -2.20
C ALA A 81 3.70 8.01 -2.31
N LEU A 82 3.30 6.80 -1.95
CA LEU A 82 1.89 6.41 -1.92
C LEU A 82 1.10 7.10 -0.80
N LEU A 83 1.72 7.34 0.36
CA LEU A 83 1.10 8.08 1.46
C LEU A 83 0.76 9.52 1.05
N ASP A 84 1.62 10.16 0.26
CA ASP A 84 1.40 11.50 -0.29
C ASP A 84 0.38 11.50 -1.43
N ALA A 85 0.37 10.46 -2.28
CA ALA A 85 -0.62 10.29 -3.33
C ALA A 85 -2.05 10.10 -2.78
N LEU A 86 -2.18 9.43 -1.63
CA LEU A 86 -3.46 9.14 -0.98
C LEU A 86 -3.92 10.22 0.01
N VAL A 87 -3.34 11.42 -0.02
CA VAL A 87 -3.80 12.57 0.78
C VAL A 87 -5.22 12.95 0.38
N THR A 88 -6.10 13.15 1.38
CA THR A 88 -7.46 13.67 1.14
C THR A 88 -7.45 15.19 0.95
N ALA A 89 -8.54 15.75 0.43
CA ALA A 89 -8.71 17.20 0.31
C ALA A 89 -8.54 17.96 1.64
N SER A 90 -8.82 17.32 2.78
CA SER A 90 -8.59 17.87 4.13
C SER A 90 -7.14 17.75 4.63
N GLY A 91 -6.20 17.28 3.80
CA GLY A 91 -4.80 17.08 4.15
C GLY A 91 -4.53 15.80 4.97
N ARG A 92 -5.53 14.92 5.14
CA ARG A 92 -5.37 13.71 5.94
C ARG A 92 -4.52 12.69 5.19
N ARG A 93 -3.43 12.26 5.83
CA ARG A 93 -2.60 11.12 5.41
C ARG A 93 -3.02 9.85 6.13
N SER A 94 -3.19 8.76 5.40
CA SER A 94 -3.59 7.46 5.95
C SER A 94 -2.52 6.40 5.75
N PRO A 95 -1.65 6.14 6.74
CA PRO A 95 -0.67 5.04 6.66
C PRO A 95 -1.30 3.66 6.43
N VAL A 96 -2.45 3.41 7.05
CA VAL A 96 -3.22 2.18 6.82
C VAL A 96 -3.70 2.10 5.37
N GLY A 97 -4.08 3.25 4.78
CA GLY A 97 -4.48 3.32 3.38
C GLY A 97 -3.31 2.97 2.45
N ALA A 98 -2.14 3.57 2.68
CA ALA A 98 -0.93 3.27 1.91
C ALA A 98 -0.51 1.79 2.03
N GLY A 99 -0.48 1.22 3.24
CA GLY A 99 -0.16 -0.20 3.42
C GLY A 99 -1.15 -1.15 2.74
N LYS A 100 -2.45 -0.86 2.80
CA LYS A 100 -3.48 -1.62 2.07
C LYS A 100 -3.32 -1.48 0.56
N ALA A 101 -3.01 -0.28 0.07
CA ALA A 101 -2.81 -0.04 -1.35
C ALA A 101 -1.58 -0.81 -1.88
N LEU A 102 -0.45 -0.80 -1.16
CA LEU A 102 0.71 -1.63 -1.51
C LEU A 102 0.37 -3.12 -1.53
N HIS A 103 -0.39 -3.60 -0.54
CA HIS A 103 -0.85 -4.99 -0.54
C HIS A 103 -1.74 -5.31 -1.76
N LEU A 104 -2.62 -4.39 -2.17
CA LEU A 104 -3.44 -4.59 -3.36
C LEU A 104 -2.62 -4.57 -4.66
N LEU A 105 -1.56 -3.77 -4.73
CA LEU A 105 -0.68 -3.65 -5.89
C LEU A 105 0.32 -4.83 -6.00
N ALA A 106 0.80 -5.35 -4.88
CA ALA A 106 1.82 -6.40 -4.84
C ALA A 106 1.63 -7.35 -3.64
N PRO A 107 0.56 -8.19 -3.61
CA PRO A 107 0.13 -8.90 -2.40
C PRO A 107 1.09 -9.98 -1.90
N ARG A 108 1.92 -10.54 -2.80
CA ARG A 108 2.90 -11.58 -2.46
C ARG A 108 4.17 -10.99 -1.86
N MET A 109 4.42 -9.70 -2.07
CA MET A 109 5.59 -8.96 -1.58
C MET A 109 5.22 -8.04 -0.41
N CYS A 110 4.09 -7.35 -0.51
CA CYS A 110 3.63 -6.35 0.44
C CYS A 110 2.53 -6.95 1.34
N PRO A 111 2.84 -7.28 2.61
CA PRO A 111 1.87 -7.86 3.52
C PRO A 111 0.76 -6.87 3.88
N LEU A 112 -0.43 -7.41 4.13
CA LEU A 112 -1.58 -6.61 4.56
C LEU A 112 -1.28 -5.94 5.91
N TRP A 113 -1.62 -4.66 6.00
CA TRP A 113 -1.31 -3.86 7.17
C TRP A 113 -2.50 -3.03 7.65
N ASP A 114 -2.79 -3.15 8.94
CA ASP A 114 -3.72 -2.30 9.67
C ASP A 114 -3.22 -2.07 11.10
N ASN A 115 -3.90 -1.21 11.87
CA ASN A 115 -3.48 -0.89 13.24
C ASN A 115 -3.46 -2.09 14.19
N LYS A 116 -4.40 -3.04 14.06
CA LYS A 116 -4.49 -4.22 14.93
C LYS A 116 -3.35 -5.19 14.60
N ILE A 117 -3.13 -5.46 13.32
CA ILE A 117 -2.01 -6.28 12.82
C ILE A 117 -0.69 -5.64 13.24
N ALA A 118 -0.51 -4.34 12.97
CA ALA A 118 0.71 -3.61 13.30
C ALA A 118 1.07 -3.70 14.79
N ARG A 119 0.07 -3.61 15.68
CA ARG A 119 0.26 -3.71 17.14
C ARG A 119 0.74 -5.09 17.56
N GLN A 120 0.16 -6.16 17.01
CA GLN A 120 0.57 -7.54 17.32
C GLN A 120 2.05 -7.78 16.98
N TYR A 121 2.54 -7.15 15.91
CA TYR A 121 3.93 -7.23 15.49
C TYR A 121 4.77 -6.07 16.01
N GLY A 122 4.38 -5.35 17.07
CA GLY A 122 5.19 -4.29 17.68
C GLY A 122 5.55 -3.11 16.75
N CYS A 123 4.76 -2.89 15.70
CA CYS A 123 4.93 -1.84 14.69
C CYS A 123 3.76 -0.84 14.70
N ALA A 124 3.15 -0.60 15.86
CA ALA A 124 1.95 0.22 16.02
C ALA A 124 2.07 1.63 15.43
N LEU A 125 1.00 2.08 14.78
CA LEU A 125 0.88 3.42 14.21
C LEU A 125 0.52 4.46 15.28
N TYR A 126 1.21 5.60 15.27
CA TYR A 126 0.92 6.79 16.10
C TYR A 126 0.73 8.04 15.23
N GLY A 127 0.37 7.87 13.95
CA GLY A 127 0.26 8.94 12.96
C GLY A 127 1.06 8.66 11.69
N ALA A 128 1.12 9.65 10.79
CA ALA A 128 1.86 9.58 9.53
C ALA A 128 3.40 9.61 9.68
N PRO A 129 4.00 10.45 10.57
CA PRO A 129 5.45 10.47 10.75
C PRO A 129 6.00 9.11 11.17
N GLY A 130 7.06 8.66 10.48
CA GLY A 130 7.73 7.38 10.75
C GLY A 130 6.92 6.13 10.37
N SER A 131 5.77 6.27 9.70
CA SER A 131 4.94 5.13 9.32
C SER A 131 5.59 4.23 8.26
N ALA A 132 6.34 4.80 7.30
CA ALA A 132 7.10 4.02 6.31
C ALA A 132 8.13 3.09 6.96
N ALA A 133 8.94 3.60 7.90
CA ALA A 133 9.91 2.78 8.62
C ALA A 133 9.25 1.65 9.44
N LYS A 134 8.06 1.91 10.00
CA LYS A 134 7.27 0.89 10.70
C LYS A 134 6.70 -0.14 9.74
N TYR A 135 6.24 0.26 8.56
CA TYR A 135 5.79 -0.67 7.52
C TYR A 135 6.94 -1.55 7.05
N GLY A 136 8.11 -0.98 6.74
CA GLY A 136 9.30 -1.75 6.38
C GLY A 136 9.72 -2.76 7.46
N ARG A 137 9.75 -2.33 8.73
CA ARG A 137 10.00 -3.24 9.87
C ARG A 137 8.94 -4.33 10.01
N PHE A 138 7.67 -3.99 9.79
CA PHE A 138 6.59 -4.96 9.80
C PHE A 138 6.77 -6.00 8.68
N THR A 139 7.06 -5.57 7.45
CA THR A 139 7.31 -6.48 6.32
C THR A 139 8.49 -7.40 6.58
N GLN A 140 9.57 -6.89 7.19
CA GLN A 140 10.70 -7.70 7.65
C GLN A 140 10.28 -8.77 8.67
N ARG A 141 9.48 -8.41 9.67
CA ARG A 141 8.95 -9.36 10.67
C ARG A 141 8.05 -10.42 10.05
N ILE A 142 7.23 -10.06 9.05
CA ILE A 142 6.41 -11.03 8.34
C ILE A 142 7.28 -12.00 7.55
N LYS A 143 8.33 -11.51 6.89
CA LYS A 143 9.29 -12.38 6.21
C LYS A 143 9.88 -13.42 7.16
N GLU A 144 10.31 -13.01 8.36
CA GLU A 144 10.88 -13.90 9.38
C GLU A 144 9.89 -14.97 9.89
N VAL A 145 8.58 -14.73 9.79
CA VAL A 145 7.55 -15.74 10.14
C VAL A 145 7.29 -16.72 9.00
N LEU A 146 7.57 -16.32 7.76
CA LEU A 146 7.35 -17.15 6.57
C LEU A 146 8.54 -18.09 6.26
N THR A 147 9.71 -17.84 6.85
CA THR A 147 10.95 -18.61 6.67
C THR A 147 11.27 -19.42 7.92
#